data_AF-A0AAV6MFQ7-F1
#
_entry.id   AF-A0AAV6MFQ7-F1
#
_cell.length_a   1.000
_cell.length_b   1.000
_cell.length_c   1.000
_cell.angle_alpha   90.00
_cell.angle_beta   90.00
_cell.angle_gamma   90.00
#
_symmetry.space_group_name_H-M   'P 1'
#
loop_
_entity.id
_entity.type
_entity.pdbx_description
1 polymer ?
#
loop_
_entity_poly.entity_id
_entity_poly.type
_entity_poly.pdbx_seq_one_letter_code
_entity_poly.pdbx_strand_id
1 'polypeptide(L)'
;MVGQAVKGVVLDDSVLFLNSNGDNPNHSLRPATDALLRHLWYSMFRTGISSRLDSSDCKDIIKEKAESHSIDCFSLNAFLTEDDINEIMLSWGDIRHSILYVISSERKDDIKQLIDQGWPVVVLNVQGDGACENLGRICISKLEELPLSICRLNRKAADCSPIVVGYTMKPSRELDFAKRGAFPLYPTDNGLIFLPLTFDLPLSSQLPEVDMILHKATDEILYVELSNSSDLSNKITYSSRMQELQRHIEVHPDLCVLDPLNNIRPVLDRLETQQILLRLEALKSEGCIIRGPYFLKVDNFNEAILVQKLSEAKLTLPCIVKPQVACGVSDAHKMAIIFDVEDLKNLDVPLPAIIQEYVDHSSTLYKFYVLGEKIFHAVKKSTPNISTLTNLNQGVGPLIFDSLKSLPIVNESQQHLEGKSSDKKNKNINIELVQNSANWLRSVLDLSIFGFDVVVEDKSGDHVIVDVNYLPSFKEVPDDIAIPAFWEAIKNKYENFKKASP
;
A
#
# COMPACT_ATOMS: atom_id res chain seq x y z
N MET A 1 -30.44 -21.80 7.86
CA MET A 1 -29.30 -21.82 8.79
C MET A 1 -28.46 -20.60 8.49
N VAL A 2 -28.31 -19.71 9.47
CA VAL A 2 -27.24 -18.69 9.43
C VAL A 2 -25.93 -19.50 9.42
N GLY A 3 -25.17 -19.40 8.34
CA GLY A 3 -23.93 -20.19 8.19
C GLY A 3 -22.87 -19.70 9.18
N GLN A 4 -21.99 -20.60 9.63
CA GLN A 4 -20.81 -20.16 10.37
C GLN A 4 -19.85 -19.43 9.43
N ALA A 5 -19.09 -18.48 9.97
CA ALA A 5 -18.04 -17.81 9.21
C ALA A 5 -16.99 -18.83 8.77
N VAL A 6 -16.42 -18.63 7.58
CA VAL A 6 -15.32 -19.46 7.09
C VAL A 6 -14.11 -19.24 8.00
N LYS A 7 -13.51 -20.32 8.49
CA LYS A 7 -12.29 -20.32 9.32
C LYS A 7 -11.18 -21.14 8.69
N GLY A 8 -11.53 -22.08 7.83
CA GLY A 8 -10.57 -22.88 7.07
C GLY A 8 -10.98 -23.02 5.61
N VAL A 9 -10.00 -23.20 4.73
CA VAL A 9 -10.20 -23.46 3.31
C VAL A 9 -9.36 -24.66 2.92
N VAL A 10 -10.01 -25.70 2.40
CA VAL A 10 -9.34 -26.85 1.80
C VAL A 10 -9.46 -26.75 0.29
N LEU A 11 -8.32 -26.65 -0.40
CA LEU A 11 -8.23 -26.63 -1.85
C LEU A 11 -7.90 -28.04 -2.34
N ASP A 12 -8.81 -28.64 -3.10
CA ASP A 12 -8.53 -29.89 -3.79
C ASP A 12 -7.48 -29.68 -4.87
N ASP A 13 -6.54 -30.62 -5.04
CA ASP A 13 -5.51 -30.56 -6.08
C ASP A 13 -6.10 -30.29 -7.48
N SER A 14 -7.32 -30.76 -7.76
CA SER A 14 -8.02 -30.51 -9.04
C SER A 14 -8.29 -29.03 -9.35
N VAL A 15 -8.33 -28.14 -8.36
CA VAL A 15 -8.52 -26.70 -8.59
C VAL A 15 -7.21 -25.93 -8.74
N LEU A 16 -6.07 -26.53 -8.39
CA LEU A 16 -4.77 -25.87 -8.45
C LEU A 16 -4.08 -26.05 -9.80
N PHE A 17 -4.32 -27.18 -10.47
CA PHE A 17 -3.65 -27.55 -11.72
C PHE A 17 -4.56 -27.40 -12.94
N LEU A 18 -3.97 -27.06 -14.09
CA LEU A 18 -4.64 -27.13 -15.38
C LEU A 18 -4.75 -28.59 -15.84
N ASN A 19 -5.85 -28.93 -16.49
CA ASN A 19 -6.07 -30.29 -16.96
C ASN A 19 -5.06 -30.74 -18.00
N SER A 20 -4.52 -31.94 -17.80
CA SER A 20 -3.73 -32.71 -18.73
C SER A 20 -4.62 -33.44 -19.75
N ASN A 21 -5.46 -32.71 -20.48
CA ASN A 21 -6.02 -33.26 -21.72
C ASN A 21 -4.94 -33.22 -22.81
N GLY A 22 -4.04 -34.21 -22.78
CA GLY A 22 -3.19 -34.62 -23.91
C GLY A 22 -1.91 -33.82 -24.18
N ASP A 23 -1.85 -32.52 -23.90
CA ASP A 23 -0.75 -31.66 -24.43
C ASP A 23 0.12 -30.94 -23.38
N ASN A 24 -0.03 -31.23 -22.08
CA ASN A 24 0.77 -30.54 -21.04
C ASN A 24 1.44 -31.53 -20.06
N PRO A 25 2.66 -32.02 -20.36
CA PRO A 25 3.40 -32.96 -19.51
C PRO A 25 3.99 -32.33 -18.24
N ASN A 26 3.83 -31.02 -18.03
CA ASN A 26 4.51 -30.26 -16.99
C ASN A 26 3.65 -29.90 -15.76
N HIS A 27 2.41 -30.41 -15.65
CA HIS A 27 1.50 -30.15 -14.51
C HIS A 27 1.50 -28.67 -14.06
N SER A 28 1.21 -27.75 -14.98
CA SER A 28 1.24 -26.32 -14.69
C SER A 28 0.10 -25.89 -13.76
N LEU A 29 0.42 -25.03 -12.79
CA LEU A 29 -0.57 -24.40 -11.93
C LEU A 29 -1.48 -23.48 -12.75
N ARG A 30 -2.73 -23.38 -12.30
CA ARG A 30 -3.68 -22.40 -12.84
C ARG A 30 -3.16 -20.98 -12.60
N PRO A 31 -3.47 -20.04 -13.50
CA PRO A 31 -3.37 -18.62 -13.20
C PRO A 31 -4.09 -18.30 -11.88
N ALA A 32 -3.59 -17.30 -11.16
CA ALA A 32 -4.07 -16.87 -9.84
C ALA A 32 -3.85 -17.81 -8.64
N THR A 33 -3.38 -19.06 -8.81
CA THR A 33 -3.12 -19.96 -7.66
C THR A 33 -2.20 -19.30 -6.61
N ASP A 34 -1.05 -18.77 -7.01
CA ASP A 34 -0.12 -18.12 -6.07
C ASP A 34 -0.66 -16.83 -5.45
N ALA A 35 -1.55 -16.11 -6.15
CA ALA A 35 -2.20 -14.93 -5.57
C ALA A 35 -3.21 -15.35 -4.50
N LEU A 36 -4.05 -16.33 -4.81
CA LEU A 36 -5.04 -16.88 -3.89
C LEU A 36 -4.40 -17.47 -2.64
N LEU A 37 -3.37 -18.31 -2.78
CA LEU A 37 -2.68 -18.93 -1.63
C LEU A 37 -2.13 -17.87 -0.68
N ARG A 38 -1.55 -16.78 -1.22
CA ARG A 38 -1.11 -15.64 -0.42
C ARG A 38 -2.28 -14.93 0.27
N HIS A 39 -3.38 -14.68 -0.43
CA HIS A 39 -4.56 -14.04 0.16
C HIS A 39 -5.13 -14.86 1.32
N LEU A 40 -5.26 -16.17 1.15
CA LEU A 40 -5.77 -17.06 2.20
C LEU A 40 -4.83 -17.10 3.41
N TRP A 41 -3.53 -17.25 3.17
CA TRP A 41 -2.52 -17.30 4.23
C TRP A 41 -2.46 -15.99 5.03
N TYR A 42 -2.32 -14.84 4.37
CA TYR A 42 -2.23 -13.54 5.06
C TYR A 42 -3.57 -13.06 5.63
N SER A 43 -4.68 -13.68 5.21
CA SER A 43 -5.97 -13.56 5.88
C SER A 43 -6.11 -14.51 7.08
N MET A 44 -5.03 -15.13 7.56
CA MET A 44 -5.02 -15.99 8.74
C MET A 44 -6.01 -17.16 8.69
N PHE A 45 -6.47 -17.56 7.50
CA PHE A 45 -7.25 -18.78 7.37
C PHE A 45 -6.37 -20.00 7.57
N ARG A 46 -6.93 -21.02 8.23
CA ARG A 46 -6.37 -22.36 8.13
C ARG A 46 -6.49 -22.83 6.69
N THR A 47 -5.38 -22.95 5.99
CA THR A 47 -5.38 -23.27 4.56
C THR A 47 -4.75 -24.63 4.37
N GLY A 48 -5.43 -25.49 3.62
CA GLY A 48 -4.98 -26.85 3.35
C GLY A 48 -5.09 -27.19 1.87
N ILE A 49 -4.16 -28.01 1.39
CA ILE A 49 -4.27 -28.63 0.06
C ILE A 49 -4.58 -30.11 0.27
N SER A 50 -5.68 -30.55 -0.33
CA SER A 50 -6.05 -31.96 -0.40
C SER A 50 -5.46 -32.57 -1.65
N SER A 51 -4.54 -33.53 -1.47
CA SER A 51 -3.98 -34.33 -2.56
C SER A 51 -4.49 -35.77 -2.45
N ARG A 52 -4.89 -36.37 -3.57
CA ARG A 52 -5.25 -37.79 -3.56
C ARG A 52 -3.99 -38.64 -3.39
N LEU A 53 -4.11 -39.73 -2.61
CA LEU A 53 -3.03 -40.71 -2.39
C LEU A 53 -2.37 -41.18 -3.71
N ASP A 54 -3.17 -41.26 -4.78
CA ASP A 54 -2.81 -41.84 -6.07
C ASP A 54 -2.10 -40.87 -7.06
N SER A 55 -2.04 -39.56 -6.78
CA SER A 55 -1.41 -38.60 -7.70
C SER A 55 0.08 -38.43 -7.37
N SER A 56 0.98 -39.19 -8.01
CA SER A 56 2.43 -39.06 -7.79
C SER A 56 3.04 -37.78 -8.37
N ASP A 57 2.47 -37.26 -9.45
CA ASP A 57 3.20 -36.37 -10.37
C ASP A 57 3.18 -34.90 -9.93
N CYS A 58 2.25 -34.51 -9.05
CA CYS A 58 2.12 -33.14 -8.54
C CYS A 58 2.61 -32.96 -7.09
N LYS A 59 3.03 -34.04 -6.40
CA LYS A 59 3.35 -34.01 -4.96
C LYS A 59 4.47 -33.03 -4.62
N ASP A 60 5.51 -32.97 -5.45
CA ASP A 60 6.64 -32.07 -5.22
C ASP A 60 6.23 -30.60 -5.36
N ILE A 61 5.40 -30.26 -6.36
CA ILE A 61 4.89 -28.90 -6.56
C ILE A 61 3.96 -28.49 -5.41
N ILE A 62 3.06 -29.39 -4.99
CA ILE A 62 2.18 -29.13 -3.84
C ILE A 62 3.01 -28.90 -2.58
N LYS A 63 4.03 -29.73 -2.34
CA LYS A 63 4.92 -29.59 -1.19
C LYS A 63 5.69 -28.28 -1.20
N GLU A 64 6.25 -27.88 -2.34
CA GLU A 64 6.92 -26.58 -2.51
C GLU A 64 5.97 -25.41 -2.21
N LYS A 65 4.72 -25.48 -2.69
CA LYS A 65 3.71 -24.45 -2.42
C LYS A 65 3.27 -24.41 -0.98
N ALA A 66 3.15 -25.58 -0.36
CA ALA A 66 2.82 -25.70 1.04
C ALA A 66 3.90 -25.10 1.95
N GLU A 67 5.16 -25.41 1.67
CA GLU A 67 6.31 -24.85 2.39
C GLU A 67 6.41 -23.33 2.21
N SER A 68 6.22 -22.82 0.99
CA SER A 68 6.33 -21.38 0.70
C SER A 68 5.23 -20.51 1.31
N HIS A 69 4.06 -21.09 1.63
CA HIS A 69 2.90 -20.37 2.16
C HIS A 69 2.44 -20.86 3.54
N SER A 70 3.20 -21.76 4.19
CA SER A 70 2.82 -22.38 5.47
C SER A 70 1.42 -23.00 5.44
N ILE A 71 1.13 -23.76 4.39
CA ILE A 71 -0.15 -24.44 4.16
C ILE A 71 -0.03 -25.90 4.56
N ASP A 72 -1.08 -26.47 5.12
CA ASP A 72 -1.11 -27.90 5.46
C ASP A 72 -1.40 -28.76 4.22
N CYS A 73 -0.72 -29.90 4.10
CA CYS A 73 -1.00 -30.88 3.06
C CYS A 73 -1.70 -32.07 3.67
N PHE A 74 -2.86 -32.42 3.13
CA PHE A 74 -3.63 -33.57 3.57
C PHE A 74 -3.71 -34.62 2.46
N SER A 75 -3.63 -35.90 2.86
CA SER A 75 -3.80 -37.03 1.96
C SER A 75 -5.21 -37.60 2.08
N LEU A 76 -6.20 -36.83 1.64
CA LEU A 76 -7.60 -37.12 1.91
C LEU A 76 -8.20 -38.09 0.88
N ASN A 77 -9.10 -38.95 1.35
CA ASN A 77 -9.90 -39.79 0.46
C ASN A 77 -10.96 -38.97 -0.28
N ALA A 78 -11.42 -39.48 -1.44
CA ALA A 78 -12.48 -38.85 -2.23
C ALA A 78 -13.79 -38.65 -1.44
N PHE A 79 -14.07 -39.56 -0.50
CA PHE A 79 -15.03 -39.38 0.58
C PHE A 79 -14.25 -39.09 1.85
N LEU A 80 -14.44 -37.91 2.46
CA LEU A 80 -13.80 -37.63 3.75
C LEU A 80 -14.30 -38.65 4.78
N THR A 81 -13.42 -39.59 5.13
CA THR A 81 -13.65 -40.56 6.20
C THR A 81 -13.59 -39.87 7.56
N GLU A 82 -14.07 -40.53 8.62
CA GLU A 82 -13.85 -39.99 9.97
C GLU A 82 -12.36 -39.82 10.28
N ASP A 83 -11.47 -40.67 9.73
CA ASP A 83 -10.03 -40.52 9.88
C ASP A 83 -9.48 -39.28 9.16
N ASP A 84 -9.95 -39.00 7.93
CA ASP A 84 -9.62 -37.80 7.17
C ASP A 84 -10.06 -36.53 7.92
N ILE A 85 -11.26 -36.56 8.50
CA ILE A 85 -11.79 -35.45 9.30
C ILE A 85 -10.94 -35.27 10.55
N ASN A 86 -10.63 -36.37 11.25
CA ASN A 86 -9.77 -36.34 12.42
C ASN A 86 -8.37 -35.79 12.10
N GLU A 87 -7.80 -36.11 10.93
CA GLU A 87 -6.53 -35.53 10.48
C GLU A 87 -6.60 -34.00 10.38
N ILE A 88 -7.66 -33.46 9.75
CA ILE A 88 -7.85 -32.01 9.66
C ILE A 88 -8.08 -31.40 11.04
N MET A 89 -8.89 -32.03 11.90
CA MET A 89 -9.21 -31.53 13.24
C MET A 89 -7.99 -31.60 14.19
N LEU A 90 -7.09 -32.56 14.00
CA LEU A 90 -5.82 -32.62 14.73
C LEU A 90 -4.94 -31.42 14.39
N SER A 91 -4.90 -31.01 13.13
CA SER A 91 -4.12 -29.84 12.69
C SER A 91 -4.79 -28.51 13.04
N TRP A 92 -6.12 -28.41 12.90
CA TRP A 92 -6.83 -27.11 12.93
C TRP A 92 -7.73 -26.90 14.14
N GLY A 93 -7.95 -27.93 14.97
CA GLY A 93 -8.97 -27.95 16.01
C GLY A 93 -10.37 -28.17 15.45
N ASP A 94 -11.38 -28.17 16.32
CA ASP A 94 -12.78 -28.39 15.93
C ASP A 94 -13.41 -27.16 15.25
N ILE A 95 -13.17 -27.06 13.95
CA ILE A 95 -13.74 -26.02 13.07
C ILE A 95 -14.54 -26.62 11.90
N ARG A 96 -14.98 -27.88 12.01
CA ARG A 96 -15.59 -28.67 10.92
C ARG A 96 -16.64 -27.89 10.12
N HIS A 97 -17.58 -27.23 10.79
CA HIS A 97 -18.68 -26.50 10.16
C HIS A 97 -18.30 -25.12 9.58
N SER A 98 -17.05 -24.71 9.76
CA SER A 98 -16.46 -23.46 9.27
C SER A 98 -15.41 -23.69 8.18
N ILE A 99 -15.22 -24.93 7.71
CA ILE A 99 -14.28 -25.25 6.62
C ILE A 99 -15.00 -25.18 5.28
N LEU A 100 -14.44 -24.43 4.34
CA LEU A 100 -14.88 -24.36 2.95
C LEU A 100 -14.03 -25.30 2.09
N TYR A 101 -14.66 -26.30 1.48
CA TYR A 101 -13.98 -27.20 0.54
C TYR A 101 -14.13 -26.68 -0.89
N VAL A 102 -13.03 -26.57 -1.64
CA VAL A 102 -13.01 -26.05 -3.01
C VAL A 102 -12.56 -27.16 -3.95
N ILE A 103 -13.40 -27.51 -4.93
CA ILE A 103 -13.21 -28.70 -5.77
C ILE A 103 -13.62 -28.45 -7.22
N SER A 104 -12.94 -29.08 -8.18
CA SER A 104 -13.26 -28.97 -9.61
C SER A 104 -14.56 -29.69 -9.95
N SER A 105 -15.34 -29.13 -10.87
CA SER A 105 -16.56 -29.72 -11.44
C SER A 105 -16.36 -31.11 -12.07
N GLU A 106 -15.11 -31.51 -12.31
CA GLU A 106 -14.74 -32.82 -12.85
C GLU A 106 -14.91 -33.96 -11.86
N ARG A 107 -14.93 -33.65 -10.56
CA ARG A 107 -15.13 -34.62 -9.47
C ARG A 107 -16.58 -34.67 -9.02
N LYS A 108 -17.51 -34.87 -9.96
CA LYS A 108 -18.97 -34.78 -9.72
C LYS A 108 -19.45 -35.69 -8.58
N ASP A 109 -18.92 -36.92 -8.51
CA ASP A 109 -19.31 -37.89 -7.48
C ASP A 109 -18.85 -37.47 -6.08
N ASP A 110 -17.61 -36.98 -5.95
CA ASP A 110 -17.05 -36.45 -4.69
C ASP A 110 -17.84 -35.24 -4.19
N ILE A 111 -18.19 -34.31 -5.10
CA ILE A 111 -18.96 -33.10 -4.76
C ILE A 111 -20.26 -33.47 -4.06
N LYS A 112 -20.99 -34.44 -4.64
CA LYS A 112 -22.26 -34.89 -4.07
C LYS A 112 -22.07 -35.47 -2.67
N GLN A 113 -21.02 -36.26 -2.47
CA GLN A 113 -20.73 -36.87 -1.17
C GLN A 113 -20.32 -35.85 -0.10
N LEU A 114 -19.48 -34.88 -0.44
CA LEU A 114 -19.10 -33.79 0.48
C LEU A 114 -20.33 -33.00 0.95
N ILE A 115 -21.26 -32.75 0.03
CA ILE A 115 -22.52 -32.06 0.34
C ILE A 115 -23.44 -32.93 1.19
N ASP A 116 -23.57 -34.22 0.88
CA ASP A 116 -24.36 -35.17 1.68
C ASP A 116 -23.81 -35.30 3.12
N GLN A 117 -22.50 -35.12 3.30
CA GLN A 117 -21.83 -35.05 4.60
C GLN A 117 -21.94 -33.67 5.29
N GLY A 118 -22.58 -32.69 4.67
CA GLY A 118 -22.85 -31.37 5.24
C GLY A 118 -21.72 -30.34 5.13
N TRP A 119 -20.72 -30.57 4.27
CA TRP A 119 -19.63 -29.61 4.07
C TRP A 119 -20.06 -28.42 3.21
N PRO A 120 -19.65 -27.19 3.54
CA PRO A 120 -19.68 -26.06 2.62
C PRO A 120 -18.74 -26.33 1.43
N VAL A 121 -19.28 -26.35 0.21
CA VAL A 121 -18.51 -26.64 -1.02
C VAL A 121 -18.61 -25.48 -2.01
N VAL A 122 -17.46 -25.05 -2.55
CA VAL A 122 -17.36 -24.21 -3.75
C VAL A 122 -16.89 -25.07 -4.92
N VAL A 123 -17.64 -25.06 -6.01
CA VAL A 123 -17.30 -25.81 -7.22
C VAL A 123 -16.68 -24.88 -8.26
N LEU A 124 -15.47 -25.22 -8.74
CA LEU A 124 -14.84 -24.55 -9.88
C LEU A 124 -15.34 -25.21 -11.17
N ASN A 125 -16.14 -24.49 -11.96
CA ASN A 125 -16.69 -24.97 -13.23
C ASN A 125 -15.69 -24.83 -14.37
N VAL A 126 -15.06 -25.94 -14.75
CA VAL A 126 -14.01 -25.99 -15.78
C VAL A 126 -14.58 -26.26 -17.19
N GLN A 127 -15.81 -26.76 -17.30
CA GLN A 127 -16.39 -27.26 -18.56
C GLN A 127 -17.56 -26.44 -19.11
N GLY A 128 -17.94 -25.34 -18.46
CA GLY A 128 -19.14 -24.56 -18.86
C GLY A 128 -20.43 -25.36 -18.76
N ASP A 129 -20.41 -26.45 -17.98
CA ASP A 129 -21.51 -27.39 -17.89
C ASP A 129 -22.59 -26.80 -16.96
N GLY A 130 -23.78 -26.51 -17.50
CA GLY A 130 -24.92 -25.97 -16.74
C GLY A 130 -25.39 -26.90 -15.61
N ALA A 131 -24.87 -28.14 -15.56
CA ALA A 131 -25.08 -29.08 -14.48
C ALA A 131 -24.54 -28.62 -13.11
N CYS A 132 -23.52 -27.75 -13.06
CA CYS A 132 -22.97 -27.24 -11.79
C CYS A 132 -23.94 -26.33 -11.02
N GLU A 133 -24.89 -25.68 -11.69
CA GLU A 133 -25.89 -24.83 -11.03
C GLU A 133 -26.80 -25.62 -10.07
N ASN A 134 -26.91 -26.94 -10.27
CA ASN A 134 -27.74 -27.83 -9.46
C ASN A 134 -26.95 -28.64 -8.41
N LEU A 135 -25.61 -28.62 -8.46
CA LEU A 135 -24.75 -29.53 -7.69
C LEU A 135 -24.05 -28.86 -6.51
N GLY A 136 -23.96 -27.53 -6.42
CA GLY A 136 -23.30 -26.82 -5.32
C GLY A 136 -24.04 -25.54 -4.94
N ARG A 137 -23.94 -25.12 -3.67
CA ARG A 137 -24.53 -23.83 -3.24
C ARG A 137 -23.80 -22.61 -3.83
N ILE A 138 -22.53 -22.77 -4.21
CA ILE A 138 -21.69 -21.73 -4.80
C ILE A 138 -20.85 -22.35 -5.92
N CYS A 139 -20.97 -21.79 -7.12
CA CYS A 139 -20.21 -22.16 -8.30
C CYS A 139 -19.38 -20.96 -8.76
N ILE A 140 -18.11 -21.17 -9.07
CA ILE A 140 -17.20 -20.16 -9.62
C ILE A 140 -16.69 -20.63 -10.98
N SER A 141 -16.49 -19.70 -11.91
CA SER A 141 -15.94 -20.04 -13.24
C SER A 141 -14.43 -19.88 -13.29
N LYS A 142 -13.90 -18.98 -12.46
CA LYS A 142 -12.49 -18.67 -12.31
C LYS A 142 -12.06 -18.74 -10.85
N LEU A 143 -10.81 -19.12 -10.58
CA LEU A 143 -10.28 -19.25 -9.22
C LEU A 143 -10.24 -17.89 -8.50
N GLU A 144 -10.06 -16.82 -9.28
CA GLU A 144 -10.10 -15.42 -8.88
C GLU A 144 -11.42 -15.00 -8.22
N GLU A 145 -12.51 -15.75 -8.40
CA GLU A 145 -13.82 -15.48 -7.78
C GLU A 145 -13.92 -16.02 -6.33
N LEU A 146 -12.96 -16.86 -5.90
CA LEU A 146 -13.00 -17.48 -4.58
C LEU A 146 -12.94 -16.45 -3.43
N PRO A 147 -12.05 -15.43 -3.44
CA PRO A 147 -12.05 -14.39 -2.41
C PRO A 147 -13.40 -13.67 -2.27
N LEU A 148 -14.07 -13.39 -3.40
CA LEU A 148 -15.41 -12.80 -3.40
C LEU A 148 -16.46 -13.74 -2.78
N SER A 149 -16.37 -15.03 -3.07
CA SER A 149 -17.25 -16.05 -2.51
C SER A 149 -17.06 -16.20 -1.00
N ILE A 150 -15.81 -16.21 -0.52
CA ILE A 150 -15.47 -16.22 0.92
C ILE A 150 -16.01 -14.96 1.60
N CYS A 151 -15.77 -13.80 1.00
CA CYS A 151 -16.27 -12.52 1.52
C CYS A 151 -17.80 -12.53 1.69
N ARG A 152 -18.55 -13.01 0.68
CA ARG A 152 -20.02 -13.16 0.76
C ARG A 152 -20.47 -14.09 1.89
N LEU A 153 -19.78 -15.22 2.08
CA LEU A 153 -20.08 -16.15 3.17
C LEU A 153 -19.83 -15.50 4.53
N ASN A 154 -18.67 -14.86 4.70
CA ASN A 154 -18.27 -14.22 5.95
C ASN A 154 -19.17 -13.04 6.30
N ARG A 155 -19.55 -12.21 5.31
CA ARG A 155 -20.51 -11.12 5.50
C ARG A 155 -21.89 -11.64 5.95
N LYS A 156 -22.37 -12.75 5.38
CA LYS A 156 -23.67 -13.37 5.76
C LYS A 156 -23.64 -14.02 7.14
N ALA A 157 -22.46 -14.49 7.56
CA ALA A 157 -22.27 -15.16 8.85
C ALA A 157 -22.02 -14.20 10.01
N ALA A 158 -21.61 -12.95 9.73
CA ALA A 158 -21.30 -11.97 10.75
C ALA A 158 -22.57 -11.45 11.44
N ASP A 159 -22.57 -11.43 12.78
CA ASP A 159 -23.69 -10.93 13.59
C ASP A 159 -23.90 -9.42 13.42
N CYS A 160 -22.81 -8.67 13.18
CA CYS A 160 -22.82 -7.27 12.81
C CYS A 160 -22.52 -7.17 11.31
N SER A 161 -23.27 -6.37 10.55
CA SER A 161 -22.99 -6.13 9.13
C SER A 161 -21.60 -5.50 8.95
N PRO A 162 -20.58 -6.27 8.50
CA PRO A 162 -19.24 -5.76 8.38
C PRO A 162 -19.12 -4.87 7.15
N ILE A 163 -18.22 -3.89 7.22
CA ILE A 163 -17.90 -3.01 6.09
C ILE A 163 -16.89 -3.75 5.20
N VAL A 164 -17.25 -4.02 3.95
CA VAL A 164 -16.33 -4.62 2.98
C VAL A 164 -15.55 -3.53 2.28
N VAL A 165 -14.24 -3.55 2.49
CA VAL A 165 -13.26 -2.67 1.87
C VAL A 165 -12.68 -3.39 0.66
N GLY A 166 -13.11 -3.01 -0.53
CA GLY A 166 -12.50 -3.45 -1.77
C GLY A 166 -11.16 -2.74 -1.94
N TYR A 167 -10.05 -3.46 -2.10
CA TYR A 167 -8.74 -2.82 -2.18
C TYR A 167 -8.00 -3.12 -3.49
N THR A 168 -7.21 -2.14 -3.95
CA THR A 168 -6.28 -2.35 -5.07
C THR A 168 -5.00 -1.51 -4.95
N MET A 169 -3.87 -2.14 -5.27
CA MET A 169 -2.55 -1.53 -5.27
C MET A 169 -1.56 -2.40 -6.04
N LYS A 170 -0.36 -1.91 -6.27
CA LYS A 170 0.72 -2.70 -6.88
C LYS A 170 1.02 -3.96 -6.04
N PRO A 171 1.28 -5.14 -6.65
CA PRO A 171 1.44 -6.41 -5.91
C PRO A 171 2.49 -6.40 -4.79
N SER A 172 3.58 -5.64 -4.96
CA SER A 172 4.61 -5.51 -3.92
C SER A 172 4.11 -4.75 -2.68
N ARG A 173 3.25 -3.74 -2.89
CA ARG A 173 2.63 -2.95 -1.82
C ARG A 173 1.59 -3.79 -1.10
N GLU A 174 0.77 -4.49 -1.85
CA GLU A 174 -0.23 -5.40 -1.30
C GLU A 174 0.42 -6.44 -0.39
N LEU A 175 1.50 -7.07 -0.86
CA LEU A 175 2.22 -8.09 -0.10
C LEU A 175 2.83 -7.53 1.20
N ASP A 176 3.35 -6.30 1.18
CA ASP A 176 3.91 -5.62 2.36
C ASP A 176 2.85 -5.43 3.45
N PHE A 177 1.65 -4.97 3.06
CA PHE A 177 0.53 -4.78 3.98
C PHE A 177 -0.08 -6.11 4.45
N ALA A 178 -0.24 -7.08 3.55
CA ALA A 178 -0.80 -8.40 3.85
C ALA A 178 0.07 -9.16 4.86
N LYS A 179 1.41 -9.12 4.72
CA LYS A 179 2.36 -9.73 5.68
C LYS A 179 2.20 -9.22 7.11
N ARG A 180 1.70 -8.01 7.26
CA ARG A 180 1.47 -7.34 8.55
C ARG A 180 0.05 -7.56 9.06
N GLY A 181 -0.76 -8.34 8.36
CA GLY A 181 -2.15 -8.64 8.71
C GLY A 181 -3.14 -7.52 8.37
N ALA A 182 -2.81 -6.59 7.47
CA ALA A 182 -3.67 -5.44 7.20
C ALA A 182 -4.97 -5.78 6.44
N PHE A 183 -4.98 -6.87 5.66
CA PHE A 183 -6.05 -7.20 4.71
C PHE A 183 -6.69 -8.57 4.95
N PRO A 184 -7.34 -8.81 6.11
CA PRO A 184 -8.05 -10.06 6.33
C PRO A 184 -9.34 -10.15 5.50
N LEU A 185 -9.54 -11.30 4.85
CA LEU A 185 -10.78 -11.72 4.19
C LEU A 185 -11.87 -12.22 5.17
N TYR A 186 -11.63 -12.12 6.47
CA TYR A 186 -12.58 -12.38 7.55
C TYR A 186 -12.80 -11.09 8.36
N PRO A 187 -13.92 -10.97 9.10
CA PRO A 187 -14.21 -9.77 9.88
C PRO A 187 -13.12 -9.51 10.93
N THR A 188 -12.54 -8.31 10.89
CA THR A 188 -11.66 -7.80 11.95
C THR A 188 -12.45 -7.51 13.23
N ASP A 189 -11.75 -7.28 14.33
CA ASP A 189 -12.34 -6.86 15.62
C ASP A 189 -13.13 -5.53 15.51
N ASN A 190 -12.83 -4.69 14.52
CA ASN A 190 -13.55 -3.45 14.28
C ASN A 190 -14.60 -3.54 13.16
N GLY A 191 -14.86 -4.75 12.63
CA GLY A 191 -15.96 -5.03 11.69
C GLY A 191 -15.64 -4.69 10.23
N LEU A 192 -14.38 -4.81 9.82
CA LEU A 192 -13.95 -4.66 8.42
C LEU A 192 -13.67 -6.02 7.80
N ILE A 193 -13.97 -6.18 6.50
CA ILE A 193 -13.48 -7.28 5.66
C ILE A 193 -12.75 -6.67 4.47
N PHE A 194 -11.57 -7.18 4.13
CA PHE A 194 -10.79 -6.69 3.01
C PHE A 194 -10.88 -7.63 1.82
N LEU A 195 -11.47 -7.16 0.74
CA LEU A 195 -11.64 -7.91 -0.51
C LEU A 195 -10.62 -7.43 -1.55
N PRO A 196 -9.66 -8.26 -2.01
CA PRO A 196 -8.80 -7.90 -3.13
C PRO A 196 -9.63 -7.73 -4.39
N LEU A 197 -9.56 -6.55 -5.01
CA LEU A 197 -10.15 -6.32 -6.32
C LEU A 197 -9.21 -6.84 -7.41
N THR A 198 -9.72 -7.71 -8.27
CA THR A 198 -9.03 -8.18 -9.46
C THR A 198 -9.62 -7.58 -10.72
N PHE A 199 -8.79 -7.40 -11.74
CA PHE A 199 -9.20 -6.93 -13.07
C PHE A 199 -9.26 -8.09 -14.08
N ASP A 200 -9.02 -9.32 -13.62
CA ASP A 200 -9.26 -10.55 -14.38
C ASP A 200 -10.76 -10.94 -14.37
N LEU A 201 -11.54 -10.25 -13.53
CA LEU A 201 -12.99 -10.29 -13.42
C LEU A 201 -13.58 -8.89 -13.66
N PRO A 202 -14.79 -8.78 -14.24
CA PRO A 202 -15.45 -7.49 -14.36
C PRO A 202 -15.62 -6.80 -13.00
N LEU A 203 -15.30 -5.51 -12.90
CA LEU A 203 -15.54 -4.76 -11.66
C LEU A 203 -17.03 -4.68 -11.31
N SER A 204 -17.91 -4.75 -12.31
CA SER A 204 -19.37 -4.78 -12.12
C SER A 204 -19.88 -6.01 -11.35
N SER A 205 -19.12 -7.11 -11.27
CA SER A 205 -19.49 -8.27 -10.45
C SER A 205 -18.95 -8.20 -9.01
N GLN A 206 -17.93 -7.38 -8.77
CA GLN A 206 -17.23 -7.27 -7.49
C GLN A 206 -17.70 -6.06 -6.68
N LEU A 207 -17.80 -4.88 -7.31
CA LEU A 207 -18.12 -3.61 -6.64
C LEU A 207 -19.49 -3.58 -5.95
N PRO A 208 -20.56 -4.29 -6.41
CA PRO A 208 -21.80 -4.36 -5.64
C PRO A 208 -21.65 -5.00 -4.25
N GLU A 209 -20.56 -5.74 -4.02
CA GLU A 209 -20.25 -6.32 -2.71
C GLU A 209 -19.33 -5.41 -1.88
N VAL A 210 -18.94 -4.24 -2.37
CA VAL A 210 -17.96 -3.36 -1.72
C VAL A 210 -18.66 -2.13 -1.16
N ASP A 211 -18.40 -1.83 0.10
CA ASP A 211 -18.91 -0.64 0.79
C ASP A 211 -17.99 0.58 0.55
N MET A 212 -16.68 0.34 0.45
CA MET A 212 -15.65 1.36 0.27
C MET A 212 -14.47 0.83 -0.55
N ILE A 213 -13.87 1.67 -1.37
CA ILE A 213 -12.62 1.37 -2.07
C ILE A 213 -11.42 1.93 -1.30
N LEU A 214 -10.42 1.10 -1.01
CA LEU A 214 -9.07 1.51 -0.62
C LEU A 214 -8.15 1.38 -1.83
N HIS A 215 -7.39 2.43 -2.17
CA HIS A 215 -6.44 2.30 -3.28
C HIS A 215 -5.12 3.02 -3.06
N LYS A 216 -4.10 2.54 -3.77
CA LYS A 216 -2.80 3.20 -3.91
C LYS A 216 -2.51 3.57 -5.37
N ALA A 217 -3.32 4.49 -5.91
CA ALA A 217 -3.26 4.89 -7.32
C ALA A 217 -1.89 5.45 -7.74
N THR A 218 -1.14 6.03 -6.79
CA THR A 218 0.20 6.57 -7.05
C THR A 218 1.20 5.50 -7.49
N ASP A 219 1.00 4.23 -7.10
CA ASP A 219 1.87 3.11 -7.51
C ASP A 219 1.55 2.63 -8.94
N GLU A 220 0.46 3.13 -9.53
CA GLU A 220 -0.09 2.76 -10.85
C GLU A 220 0.02 3.93 -11.86
N ILE A 221 0.77 4.98 -11.54
CA ILE A 221 1.06 6.09 -12.46
C ILE A 221 2.08 5.61 -13.49
N LEU A 222 1.78 5.82 -14.78
CA LEU A 222 2.71 5.53 -15.89
C LEU A 222 3.42 6.79 -16.35
N TYR A 223 2.71 7.91 -16.40
CA TYR A 223 3.22 9.19 -16.87
C TYR A 223 2.45 10.35 -16.25
N VAL A 224 3.16 11.44 -15.98
CA VAL A 224 2.57 12.70 -15.51
C VAL A 224 2.95 13.79 -16.51
N GLU A 225 1.95 14.37 -17.15
CA GLU A 225 2.12 15.55 -18.00
C GLU A 225 1.93 16.79 -17.13
N LEU A 226 3.03 17.50 -16.89
CA LEU A 226 3.01 18.77 -16.15
C LEU A 226 2.56 19.87 -17.10
N SER A 227 1.45 20.54 -16.79
CA SER A 227 0.92 21.66 -17.55
C SER A 227 1.71 22.93 -17.25
N ASN A 228 2.13 23.66 -18.29
CA ASN A 228 2.82 24.94 -18.15
C ASN A 228 1.86 26.13 -17.86
N SER A 229 0.55 25.90 -17.84
CA SER A 229 -0.47 26.92 -17.57
C SER A 229 -1.09 26.74 -16.18
N SER A 230 -1.35 27.86 -15.52
CA SER A 230 -1.91 27.94 -14.16
C SER A 230 -3.32 27.34 -13.97
N ASP A 231 -3.98 26.90 -15.04
CA ASP A 231 -5.42 26.57 -15.04
C ASP A 231 -5.79 25.13 -15.48
N LEU A 232 -4.84 24.26 -15.83
CA LEU A 232 -5.13 22.83 -16.03
C LEU A 232 -4.38 22.00 -15.01
N SER A 233 -5.08 21.23 -14.20
CA SER A 233 -4.45 20.23 -13.32
C SER A 233 -3.56 19.28 -14.13
N ASN A 234 -2.41 18.89 -13.57
CA ASN A 234 -1.51 17.89 -14.16
C ASN A 234 -2.30 16.69 -14.68
N LYS A 235 -2.01 16.27 -15.92
CA LYS A 235 -2.67 15.12 -16.51
C LYS A 235 -1.90 13.86 -16.12
N ILE A 236 -2.51 13.09 -15.24
CA ILE A 236 -1.95 11.81 -14.77
C ILE A 236 -2.50 10.69 -15.65
N THR A 237 -1.58 9.90 -16.23
CA THR A 237 -1.94 8.68 -16.94
C THR A 237 -1.67 7.49 -16.03
N TYR A 238 -2.73 6.84 -15.57
CA TYR A 238 -2.63 5.60 -14.80
C TYR A 238 -2.58 4.36 -15.70
N SER A 239 -2.24 3.20 -15.12
CA SER A 239 -2.38 1.89 -15.76
C SER A 239 -3.82 1.59 -16.21
N SER A 240 -3.99 0.67 -17.15
CA SER A 240 -5.32 0.29 -17.65
C SER A 240 -6.27 -0.15 -16.53
N ARG A 241 -5.74 -0.88 -15.55
CA ARG A 241 -6.45 -1.31 -14.33
C ARG A 241 -6.99 -0.11 -13.56
N MET A 242 -6.11 0.82 -13.17
CA MET A 242 -6.53 1.98 -12.39
C MET A 242 -7.44 2.94 -13.19
N GLN A 243 -7.27 3.04 -14.51
CA GLN A 243 -8.20 3.79 -15.37
C GLN A 243 -9.60 3.17 -15.40
N GLU A 244 -9.71 1.84 -15.42
CA GLU A 244 -10.99 1.14 -15.33
C GLU A 244 -11.69 1.43 -13.99
N LEU A 245 -10.95 1.34 -12.88
CA LEU A 245 -11.47 1.67 -11.56
C LEU A 245 -11.89 3.15 -11.46
N GLN A 246 -11.10 4.07 -12.03
CA GLN A 246 -11.43 5.49 -12.09
C GLN A 246 -12.77 5.73 -12.80
N ARG A 247 -12.99 5.14 -13.98
CA ARG A 247 -14.27 5.27 -14.70
C ARG A 247 -15.45 4.77 -13.86
N HIS A 248 -15.26 3.68 -13.12
CA HIS A 248 -16.27 3.15 -12.22
C HIS A 248 -16.57 4.09 -11.04
N ILE A 249 -15.55 4.70 -10.43
CA ILE A 249 -15.73 5.69 -9.36
C ILE A 249 -16.47 6.92 -9.89
N GLU A 250 -16.14 7.39 -11.09
CA GLU A 250 -16.77 8.58 -11.71
C GLU A 250 -18.27 8.39 -11.97
N VAL A 251 -18.72 7.18 -12.29
CA VAL A 251 -20.15 6.88 -12.53
C VAL A 251 -20.92 6.45 -11.28
N HIS A 252 -20.25 6.24 -10.14
CA HIS A 252 -20.87 5.89 -8.84
C HIS A 252 -20.40 6.86 -7.75
N PRO A 253 -20.93 8.11 -7.72
CA PRO A 253 -20.51 9.13 -6.75
C PRO A 253 -20.90 8.78 -5.30
N ASP A 254 -21.80 7.82 -5.10
CA ASP A 254 -22.22 7.25 -3.83
C ASP A 254 -21.22 6.21 -3.27
N LEU A 255 -20.21 5.83 -4.04
CA LEU A 255 -19.15 4.93 -3.62
C LEU A 255 -18.10 5.66 -2.79
N CYS A 256 -17.88 5.17 -1.57
CA CYS A 256 -16.87 5.74 -0.69
C CYS A 256 -15.46 5.35 -1.15
N VAL A 257 -14.54 6.30 -1.26
CA VAL A 257 -13.16 6.06 -1.72
C VAL A 257 -12.16 6.61 -0.71
N LEU A 258 -11.21 5.80 -0.29
CA LEU A 258 -10.09 6.16 0.58
C LEU A 258 -8.79 6.20 -0.23
N ASP A 259 -8.23 7.38 -0.48
CA ASP A 259 -8.88 8.72 -0.51
C ASP A 259 -9.21 9.11 -1.95
N PRO A 260 -10.18 10.00 -2.20
CA PRO A 260 -10.55 10.38 -3.57
C PRO A 260 -9.36 10.78 -4.43
N LEU A 261 -9.35 10.38 -5.70
CA LEU A 261 -8.24 10.63 -6.63
C LEU A 261 -7.88 12.12 -6.78
N ASN A 262 -8.82 13.03 -6.53
CA ASN A 262 -8.56 14.46 -6.56
C ASN A 262 -7.79 14.94 -5.31
N ASN A 263 -8.04 14.34 -4.15
CA ASN A 263 -7.41 14.71 -2.88
C ASN A 263 -5.95 14.26 -2.83
N ILE A 264 -5.58 13.23 -3.59
CA ILE A 264 -4.18 12.79 -3.68
C ILE A 264 -3.33 13.65 -4.63
N ARG A 265 -3.93 14.43 -5.54
CA ARG A 265 -3.20 15.21 -6.56
C ARG A 265 -2.15 16.15 -5.98
N PRO A 266 -2.43 16.91 -4.90
CA PRO A 266 -1.47 17.87 -4.38
C PRO A 266 -0.17 17.27 -3.87
N VAL A 267 -0.20 16.00 -3.45
CA VAL A 267 1.00 15.28 -2.97
C VAL A 267 1.72 14.50 -4.08
N LEU A 268 1.26 14.64 -5.33
CA LEU A 268 1.96 14.14 -6.53
C LEU A 268 2.79 15.21 -7.23
N ASP A 269 2.58 16.47 -6.87
CA ASP A 269 3.31 17.62 -7.39
C ASP A 269 4.00 18.35 -6.22
N ARG A 270 5.34 18.39 -6.24
CA ARG A 270 6.12 19.06 -5.21
C ARG A 270 5.85 20.57 -5.19
N LEU A 271 5.54 21.20 -6.33
CA LEU A 271 5.15 22.60 -6.36
C LEU A 271 3.84 22.83 -5.60
N GLU A 272 2.80 22.03 -5.88
CA GLU A 272 1.52 22.14 -5.17
C GLU A 272 1.69 21.84 -3.67
N THR A 273 2.46 20.80 -3.33
CA THR A 273 2.81 20.49 -1.94
C THR A 273 3.47 21.68 -1.26
N GLN A 274 4.49 22.29 -1.87
CA GLN A 274 5.18 23.44 -1.29
C GLN A 274 4.27 24.66 -1.15
N GLN A 275 3.40 24.93 -2.13
CA GLN A 275 2.39 25.99 -2.06
C GLN A 275 1.39 25.78 -0.92
N ILE A 276 1.03 24.53 -0.61
CA ILE A 276 0.21 24.21 0.55
C ILE A 276 0.99 24.48 1.84
N LEU A 277 2.26 24.05 1.91
CA LEU A 277 3.11 24.24 3.10
C LEU A 277 3.37 25.71 3.42
N LEU A 278 3.35 26.62 2.43
CA LEU A 278 3.40 28.07 2.69
C LEU A 278 2.23 28.56 3.57
N ARG A 279 1.08 27.89 3.56
CA ARG A 279 -0.10 28.28 4.35
C ARG A 279 0.00 27.86 5.82
N LEU A 280 1.02 27.07 6.20
CA LEU A 280 1.34 26.77 7.60
C LEU A 280 1.65 28.02 8.42
N GLU A 281 1.98 29.14 7.77
CA GLU A 281 2.14 30.43 8.45
C GLU A 281 0.90 30.85 9.27
N ALA A 282 -0.28 30.30 8.97
CA ALA A 282 -1.49 30.48 9.77
C ALA A 282 -1.43 29.82 11.17
N LEU A 283 -0.51 28.88 11.40
CA LEU A 283 -0.30 28.17 12.66
C LEU A 283 0.84 28.77 13.51
N LYS A 284 1.36 29.94 13.13
CA LYS A 284 2.47 30.59 13.86
C LYS A 284 2.12 30.78 15.34
N SER A 285 3.05 30.37 16.19
CA SER A 285 3.02 30.58 17.64
C SER A 285 4.27 31.35 18.09
N GLU A 286 4.31 31.80 19.34
CA GLU A 286 5.50 32.45 19.90
C GLU A 286 6.62 31.41 20.10
N GLY A 287 7.78 31.59 19.46
CA GLY A 287 8.93 30.70 19.58
C GLY A 287 9.36 30.09 18.25
N CYS A 288 9.63 28.77 18.23
CA CYS A 288 9.92 28.04 16.99
C CYS A 288 8.64 27.81 16.18
N ILE A 289 8.77 27.85 14.86
CA ILE A 289 7.64 27.69 13.95
C ILE A 289 7.73 26.38 13.18
N ILE A 290 6.61 26.01 12.56
CA ILE A 290 6.53 24.94 11.57
C ILE A 290 6.29 25.54 10.19
N ARG A 291 7.10 25.15 9.21
CA ARG A 291 7.09 25.75 7.87
C ARG A 291 7.44 24.75 6.78
N GLY A 292 7.12 25.12 5.53
CA GLY A 292 7.80 24.55 4.37
C GLY A 292 9.20 25.13 4.18
N PRO A 293 10.09 24.42 3.46
CA PRO A 293 11.38 24.96 3.02
C PRO A 293 11.17 26.09 2.02
N TYR A 294 12.15 27.00 1.90
CA TYR A 294 12.18 27.90 0.74
C TYR A 294 12.37 27.09 -0.53
N PHE A 295 11.75 27.53 -1.63
CA PHE A 295 11.77 26.79 -2.89
C PHE A 295 11.62 27.69 -4.11
N LEU A 296 12.12 27.20 -5.26
CA LEU A 296 11.98 27.80 -6.57
C LEU A 296 11.69 26.71 -7.60
N LYS A 297 10.61 26.88 -8.37
CA LYS A 297 10.34 26.04 -9.55
C LYS A 297 11.18 26.52 -10.73
N VAL A 298 11.81 25.59 -11.43
CA VAL A 298 12.59 25.84 -12.65
C VAL A 298 12.16 24.90 -13.76
N ASP A 299 12.01 25.45 -14.96
CA ASP A 299 11.71 24.70 -16.18
C ASP A 299 12.96 24.47 -17.04
N ASN A 300 14.04 25.19 -16.73
CA ASN A 300 15.33 25.10 -17.40
C ASN A 300 16.46 25.47 -16.42
N PHE A 301 17.51 24.66 -16.37
CA PHE A 301 18.67 24.92 -15.52
C PHE A 301 19.61 26.00 -16.06
N ASN A 302 19.48 26.37 -17.34
CA ASN A 302 20.34 27.34 -18.03
C ASN A 302 19.71 28.74 -18.15
N GLU A 303 18.78 29.10 -17.27
CA GLU A 303 18.16 30.42 -17.28
C GLU A 303 19.15 31.52 -16.86
N ALA A 304 19.31 32.57 -17.68
CA ALA A 304 20.28 33.65 -17.42
C ALA A 304 20.03 34.42 -16.11
N ILE A 305 18.78 34.47 -15.65
CA ILE A 305 18.37 35.19 -14.43
C ILE A 305 18.25 34.28 -13.20
N LEU A 306 18.76 33.05 -13.28
CA LEU A 306 18.58 32.04 -12.23
C LEU A 306 19.13 32.48 -10.87
N VAL A 307 20.31 33.10 -10.84
CA VAL A 307 20.91 33.63 -9.59
C VAL A 307 20.00 34.66 -8.92
N GLN A 308 19.39 35.55 -9.70
CA GLN A 308 18.45 36.53 -9.20
C GLN A 308 17.20 35.84 -8.64
N LYS A 309 16.62 34.89 -9.38
CA LYS A 309 15.44 34.12 -8.93
C LYS A 309 15.71 33.35 -7.63
N LEU A 310 16.89 32.75 -7.47
CA LEU A 310 17.29 32.07 -6.23
C LEU A 310 17.30 33.05 -5.05
N SER A 311 17.89 34.24 -5.24
CA SER A 311 17.93 35.28 -4.22
C SER A 311 16.53 35.79 -3.84
N GLU A 312 15.66 36.03 -4.83
CA GLU A 312 14.26 36.43 -4.61
C GLU A 312 13.46 35.34 -3.87
N ALA A 313 13.74 34.07 -4.15
CA ALA A 313 13.17 32.91 -3.46
C ALA A 313 13.79 32.63 -2.08
N LYS A 314 14.73 33.47 -1.61
CA LYS A 314 15.47 33.32 -0.34
C LYS A 314 16.28 32.02 -0.26
N LEU A 315 16.71 31.49 -1.39
CA LEU A 315 17.54 30.29 -1.47
C LEU A 315 19.02 30.64 -1.37
N THR A 316 19.73 29.94 -0.49
CA THR A 316 21.18 30.02 -0.32
C THR A 316 21.80 28.66 -0.55
N LEU A 317 22.93 28.61 -1.25
CA LEU A 317 23.63 27.36 -1.51
C LEU A 317 24.29 26.78 -0.23
N PRO A 318 24.40 25.45 -0.13
CA PRO A 318 23.89 24.46 -1.08
C PRO A 318 22.36 24.34 -1.06
N CYS A 319 21.79 23.87 -2.17
CA CYS A 319 20.35 23.58 -2.30
C CYS A 319 20.13 22.12 -2.69
N ILE A 320 18.97 21.56 -2.38
CA ILE A 320 18.54 20.26 -2.91
C ILE A 320 17.61 20.46 -4.11
N VAL A 321 17.91 19.80 -5.22
CA VAL A 321 17.12 19.82 -6.45
C VAL A 321 16.33 18.52 -6.54
N LYS A 322 15.02 18.65 -6.71
CA LYS A 322 14.08 17.52 -6.82
C LYS A 322 13.23 17.68 -8.08
N PRO A 323 12.87 16.61 -8.80
CA PRO A 323 11.85 16.69 -9.85
C PRO A 323 10.55 17.29 -9.33
N GLN A 324 9.79 18.02 -10.14
CA GLN A 324 8.47 18.52 -9.70
C GLN A 324 7.50 17.36 -9.43
N VAL A 325 7.54 16.30 -10.24
CA VAL A 325 6.78 15.06 -9.97
C VAL A 325 7.29 14.41 -8.68
N ALA A 326 6.40 14.21 -7.71
CA ALA A 326 6.76 13.76 -6.37
C ALA A 326 6.80 12.23 -6.22
N CYS A 327 6.00 11.49 -7.01
CA CYS A 327 5.86 10.04 -6.88
C CYS A 327 5.36 9.40 -8.20
N GLY A 328 5.44 8.07 -8.27
CA GLY A 328 4.76 7.25 -9.27
C GLY A 328 5.56 6.95 -10.53
N VAL A 329 6.66 7.66 -10.78
CA VAL A 329 7.57 7.40 -11.91
C VAL A 329 8.99 7.19 -11.42
N SER A 330 9.79 6.40 -12.16
CA SER A 330 11.16 6.02 -11.75
C SER A 330 12.04 7.21 -11.42
N ASP A 331 11.87 8.31 -12.16
CA ASP A 331 12.78 9.43 -12.08
C ASP A 331 12.37 10.45 -11.00
N ALA A 332 11.20 10.30 -10.36
CA ALA A 332 10.69 11.20 -9.32
C ALA A 332 11.59 11.27 -8.07
N HIS A 333 12.49 10.29 -7.92
CA HIS A 333 13.40 10.12 -6.78
C HIS A 333 14.86 10.48 -7.09
N LYS A 334 15.16 10.85 -8.33
CA LYS A 334 16.49 11.28 -8.77
C LYS A 334 16.71 12.73 -8.36
N MET A 335 17.51 12.93 -7.33
CA MET A 335 17.73 14.23 -6.69
C MET A 335 19.21 14.60 -6.74
N ALA A 336 19.49 15.87 -6.46
CA ALA A 336 20.87 16.30 -6.29
C ALA A 336 21.02 17.37 -5.22
N ILE A 337 22.18 17.44 -4.58
CA ILE A 337 22.58 18.60 -3.79
C ILE A 337 23.60 19.38 -4.61
N ILE A 338 23.31 20.66 -4.85
CA ILE A 338 24.16 21.59 -5.59
C ILE A 338 24.90 22.50 -4.62
N PHE A 339 26.18 22.76 -4.86
CA PHE A 339 27.03 23.63 -4.03
C PHE A 339 27.36 24.94 -4.74
N ASP A 340 27.31 24.95 -6.06
CA ASP A 340 27.43 26.11 -6.94
C ASP A 340 26.24 26.18 -7.91
N VAL A 341 25.91 27.37 -8.42
CA VAL A 341 24.86 27.53 -9.44
C VAL A 341 25.28 26.85 -10.74
N GLU A 342 26.58 26.79 -11.04
CA GLU A 342 27.14 26.12 -12.21
C GLU A 342 26.88 24.60 -12.21
N ASP A 343 26.67 23.99 -11.03
CA ASP A 343 26.34 22.57 -10.90
C ASP A 343 25.02 22.20 -11.61
N LEU A 344 24.11 23.16 -11.76
CA LEU A 344 22.81 22.96 -12.40
C LEU A 344 22.93 22.69 -13.91
N LYS A 345 23.97 23.22 -14.58
CA LYS A 345 24.07 23.18 -16.05
C LYS A 345 24.16 21.76 -16.63
N ASN A 346 24.74 20.83 -15.88
CA ASN A 346 24.94 19.43 -16.27
C ASN A 346 24.12 18.47 -15.41
N LEU A 347 23.09 18.97 -14.72
CA LEU A 347 22.36 18.17 -13.76
C LEU A 347 21.36 17.23 -14.45
N ASP A 348 21.54 15.94 -14.21
CA ASP A 348 20.66 14.88 -14.71
C ASP A 348 19.46 14.65 -13.77
N VAL A 349 18.79 15.74 -13.38
CA VAL A 349 17.52 15.73 -12.64
C VAL A 349 16.40 16.14 -13.61
N PRO A 350 15.31 15.36 -13.73
CA PRO A 350 14.21 15.70 -14.63
C PRO A 350 13.64 17.10 -14.39
N LEU A 351 13.38 17.80 -15.50
CA LEU A 351 12.67 19.08 -15.53
C LEU A 351 11.18 18.86 -15.85
N PRO A 352 10.28 19.73 -15.38
CA PRO A 352 10.50 20.79 -14.39
C PRO A 352 10.96 20.27 -13.02
N ALA A 353 11.73 21.09 -12.31
CA ALA A 353 12.33 20.74 -11.02
C ALA A 353 12.05 21.83 -9.96
N ILE A 354 12.15 21.43 -8.70
CA ILE A 354 12.10 22.30 -7.53
C ILE A 354 13.51 22.38 -6.95
N ILE A 355 14.09 23.57 -6.96
CA ILE A 355 15.27 23.89 -6.16
C ILE A 355 14.76 24.28 -4.77
N GLN A 356 15.14 23.53 -3.77
CA GLN A 356 14.65 23.64 -2.40
C GLN A 356 15.83 23.94 -1.46
N GLU A 357 15.55 24.73 -0.43
CA GLU A 357 16.44 24.98 0.69
C GLU A 357 17.02 23.68 1.26
N TYR A 358 18.34 23.63 1.40
CA TYR A 358 19.01 22.61 2.18
C TYR A 358 19.11 23.07 3.63
N VAL A 359 18.39 22.40 4.53
CA VAL A 359 18.33 22.76 5.95
C VAL A 359 19.42 21.98 6.69
N ASP A 360 20.24 22.62 7.52
CA ASP A 360 21.12 21.91 8.47
C ASP A 360 20.27 21.37 9.64
N HIS A 361 20.35 20.06 9.89
CA HIS A 361 19.42 19.34 10.78
C HIS A 361 20.06 18.19 11.54
N SER A 362 21.35 18.28 11.85
CA SER A 362 22.09 17.31 12.66
C SER A 362 21.89 15.85 12.21
N SER A 363 21.85 15.60 10.89
CA SER A 363 21.67 14.27 10.30
C SER A 363 20.40 13.52 10.78
N THR A 364 19.35 14.22 11.24
CA THR A 364 18.17 13.61 11.88
C THR A 364 16.87 13.96 11.16
N LEU A 365 16.16 12.93 10.69
CA LEU A 365 14.84 13.04 10.05
C LEU A 365 13.77 12.46 10.97
N TYR A 366 12.68 13.19 11.15
CA TYR A 366 11.48 12.72 11.85
C TYR A 366 10.39 12.41 10.84
N LYS A 367 10.07 11.14 10.68
CA LYS A 367 9.06 10.68 9.73
C LYS A 367 7.74 10.48 10.45
N PHE A 368 6.73 11.28 10.13
CA PHE A 368 5.40 11.22 10.72
C PHE A 368 4.45 10.40 9.86
N TYR A 369 3.56 9.67 10.53
CA TYR A 369 2.52 8.84 9.94
C TYR A 369 1.18 9.24 10.52
N VAL A 370 0.28 9.74 9.67
CA VAL A 370 -1.09 10.10 10.02
C VAL A 370 -2.00 8.97 9.57
N LEU A 371 -2.57 8.26 10.53
CA LEU A 371 -3.54 7.19 10.34
C LEU A 371 -4.88 7.66 10.92
N GLY A 372 -5.65 8.41 10.13
CA GLY A 372 -6.88 9.05 10.60
C GLY A 372 -6.56 10.13 11.64
N GLU A 373 -7.00 9.92 12.88
CA GLU A 373 -6.73 10.84 14.00
C GLU A 373 -5.45 10.49 14.77
N LYS A 374 -4.91 9.30 14.55
CA LYS A 374 -3.69 8.84 15.24
C LYS A 374 -2.46 9.27 14.46
N ILE A 375 -1.51 9.87 15.17
CA ILE A 375 -0.26 10.37 14.59
C ILE A 375 0.90 9.68 15.28
N PHE A 376 1.74 9.01 14.49
CA PHE A 376 2.94 8.32 14.94
C PHE A 376 4.17 8.97 14.31
N HIS A 377 5.35 8.73 14.87
CA HIS A 377 6.60 9.11 14.22
C HIS A 377 7.72 8.11 14.45
N ALA A 378 8.68 8.11 13.54
CA ALA A 378 9.94 7.39 13.66
C ALA A 378 11.12 8.34 13.41
N VAL A 379 12.24 8.12 14.09
CA VAL A 379 13.47 8.89 13.88
C VAL A 379 14.39 8.09 12.96
N LYS A 380 14.90 8.74 11.90
CA LYS A 380 15.80 8.12 10.92
C LYS A 380 17.06 8.95 10.76
N LYS A 381 18.17 8.29 10.43
CA LYS A 381 19.38 8.98 9.95
C LYS A 381 19.07 9.66 8.62
N SER A 382 19.52 10.89 8.47
CA SER A 382 19.32 11.74 7.30
C SER A 382 20.66 12.12 6.68
N THR A 383 20.60 12.96 5.65
CA THR A 383 21.78 13.61 5.07
C THR A 383 22.47 14.53 6.09
N PRO A 384 23.81 14.66 6.07
CA PRO A 384 24.54 15.43 7.06
C PRO A 384 24.52 16.93 6.79
N ASN A 385 24.96 17.72 7.76
CA ASN A 385 25.02 19.16 7.60
C ASN A 385 25.97 19.59 6.49
N ILE A 386 25.74 20.80 5.97
CA ILE A 386 26.48 21.44 4.87
C ILE A 386 27.98 21.39 5.09
N SER A 387 28.45 21.70 6.31
CA SER A 387 29.88 21.66 6.63
C SER A 387 30.50 20.27 6.40
N THR A 388 29.77 19.20 6.73
CA THR A 388 30.19 17.81 6.50
C THR A 388 30.07 17.45 5.02
N LEU A 389 28.98 17.85 4.35
CA LEU A 389 28.78 17.63 2.91
C LEU A 389 29.89 18.24 2.05
N THR A 390 30.26 19.48 2.31
CA THR A 390 31.32 20.18 1.57
C THR A 390 32.67 19.47 1.74
N ASN A 391 32.96 18.97 2.95
CA ASN A 391 34.17 18.20 3.22
C ASN A 391 34.17 16.84 2.50
N LEU A 392 33.03 16.15 2.46
CA LEU A 392 32.89 14.88 1.73
C LEU A 392 33.06 15.06 0.22
N ASN A 393 32.54 16.16 -0.31
CA ASN A 393 32.55 16.42 -1.75
C ASN A 393 33.91 16.89 -2.27
N GLN A 394 34.84 17.26 -1.39
CA GLN A 394 36.17 17.83 -1.74
C GLN A 394 36.11 18.97 -2.77
N GLY A 395 34.95 19.64 -2.90
CA GLY A 395 34.69 20.69 -3.88
C GLY A 395 34.41 20.24 -5.32
N VAL A 396 33.99 18.99 -5.58
CA VAL A 396 33.80 18.46 -6.95
C VAL A 396 32.32 18.25 -7.29
N GLY A 397 31.67 19.25 -7.89
CA GLY A 397 30.38 19.13 -8.57
C GLY A 397 29.17 18.78 -7.69
N PRO A 398 27.98 18.53 -8.28
CA PRO A 398 26.78 18.17 -7.52
C PRO A 398 26.82 16.73 -6.97
N LEU A 399 26.20 16.52 -5.81
CA LEU A 399 25.96 15.17 -5.27
C LEU A 399 24.63 14.63 -5.78
N ILE A 400 24.67 13.74 -6.77
CA ILE A 400 23.49 13.09 -7.37
C ILE A 400 23.18 11.78 -6.64
N PHE A 401 21.92 11.57 -6.27
CA PHE A 401 21.48 10.35 -5.60
C PHE A 401 20.02 10.00 -5.91
N ASP A 402 19.65 8.75 -5.62
CA ASP A 402 18.28 8.25 -5.71
C ASP A 402 17.76 8.03 -4.28
N SER A 403 16.81 8.86 -3.86
CA SER A 403 16.26 8.86 -2.49
C SER A 403 15.65 7.52 -2.06
N LEU A 404 15.26 6.64 -3.00
CA LEU A 404 14.77 5.29 -2.68
C LEU A 404 15.90 4.26 -2.50
N LYS A 405 17.07 4.49 -3.11
CA LYS A 405 18.20 3.55 -3.08
C LYS A 405 19.17 3.89 -1.96
N SER A 406 19.59 5.15 -1.88
CA SER A 406 20.55 5.61 -0.88
C SER A 406 20.49 7.12 -0.70
N LEU A 407 20.58 7.55 0.56
CA LEU A 407 20.88 8.93 0.90
C LEU A 407 22.39 9.07 1.12
N PRO A 408 22.99 10.24 0.84
CA PRO A 408 24.36 10.53 1.25
C PRO A 408 24.40 10.66 2.77
N ILE A 409 24.65 9.55 3.47
CA ILE A 409 24.74 9.49 4.94
C ILE A 409 26.20 9.30 5.34
N VAL A 410 26.57 9.86 6.49
CA VAL A 410 27.92 9.80 7.08
C VAL A 410 28.05 8.59 8.01
N ASN A 411 29.19 7.89 7.95
CA ASN A 411 29.49 6.75 8.81
C ASN A 411 29.70 7.17 10.28
N GLU A 412 29.53 6.25 11.24
CA GLU A 412 29.63 6.54 12.69
C GLU A 412 30.99 7.13 13.10
N SER A 413 32.09 6.74 12.45
CA SER A 413 33.42 7.31 12.70
C SER A 413 33.55 8.79 12.31
N GLN A 414 32.75 9.26 11.35
CA GLN A 414 32.72 10.64 10.86
C GLN A 414 31.68 11.49 11.61
N GLN A 415 30.69 10.87 12.26
CA GLN A 415 29.73 11.57 13.16
C GLN A 415 30.41 12.18 14.39
N HIS A 416 31.57 11.65 14.81
CA HIS A 416 32.36 12.25 15.89
C HIS A 416 32.85 13.67 15.59
N LEU A 417 32.91 14.09 14.32
CA LEU A 417 33.22 15.46 13.92
C LEU A 417 32.02 16.41 14.12
N GLU A 418 30.78 15.90 14.00
CA GLU A 418 29.55 16.63 14.32
C GLU A 418 29.34 16.74 15.86
N GLY A 419 30.02 15.89 16.64
CA GLY A 419 29.85 15.77 18.09
C GLY A 419 30.74 16.64 18.99
N LYS A 420 31.51 17.61 18.45
CA LYS A 420 32.47 18.43 19.23
C LYS A 420 32.06 19.86 19.55
N SER A 421 30.86 20.32 19.15
CA SER A 421 30.34 21.60 19.65
C SER A 421 29.66 21.40 21.01
N SER A 422 30.14 22.13 22.01
CA SER A 422 29.76 22.08 23.42
C SER A 422 28.36 22.60 23.76
N ASP A 423 27.48 22.78 22.76
CA ASP A 423 26.13 23.35 22.90
C ASP A 423 25.03 22.40 22.43
N LYS A 424 25.07 21.13 22.86
CA LYS A 424 23.94 20.19 22.69
C LYS A 424 22.77 20.57 23.60
N LYS A 425 22.07 21.65 23.29
CA LYS A 425 20.62 21.57 23.38
C LYS A 425 20.21 20.79 22.13
N ASN A 426 20.06 19.47 22.25
CA ASN A 426 19.30 18.72 21.25
C ASN A 426 17.98 19.48 21.12
N LYS A 427 17.79 20.21 20.03
CA LYS A 427 16.54 20.91 19.77
C LYS A 427 15.52 19.82 19.47
N ASN A 428 14.90 19.33 20.53
CA ASN A 428 13.95 18.25 20.44
C ASN A 428 12.79 18.71 19.58
N ILE A 429 12.27 17.79 18.78
CA ILE A 429 11.07 18.02 18.02
C ILE A 429 9.92 18.45 18.95
N ASN A 430 9.23 19.54 18.59
CA ASN A 430 8.04 19.98 19.31
C ASN A 430 6.86 19.14 18.80
N ILE A 431 6.62 18.01 19.47
CA ILE A 431 5.60 17.04 19.05
C ILE A 431 4.21 17.67 18.96
N GLU A 432 3.84 18.54 19.89
CA GLU A 432 2.53 19.21 19.89
C GLU A 432 2.36 20.10 18.65
N LEU A 433 3.38 20.92 18.33
CA LEU A 433 3.38 21.74 17.13
C LEU A 433 3.25 20.90 15.85
N VAL A 434 3.98 19.78 15.78
CA VAL A 434 3.91 18.90 14.61
C VAL A 434 2.56 18.16 14.52
N GLN A 435 1.98 17.75 15.65
CA GLN A 435 0.64 17.13 15.68
C GLN A 435 -0.44 18.12 15.23
N ASN A 436 -0.36 19.38 15.65
CA ASN A 436 -1.27 20.43 15.19
C ASN A 436 -1.16 20.64 13.67
N SER A 437 0.06 20.65 13.13
CA SER A 437 0.29 20.72 11.68
C SER A 437 -0.18 19.48 10.93
N ALA A 438 -0.05 18.28 11.51
CA ALA A 438 -0.58 17.06 10.93
C ALA A 438 -2.11 17.12 10.81
N ASN A 439 -2.80 17.58 11.85
CA ASN A 439 -4.25 17.78 11.84
C ASN A 439 -4.69 18.84 10.83
N TRP A 440 -3.93 19.93 10.72
CA TRP A 440 -4.16 20.96 9.71
C TRP A 440 -3.95 20.43 8.29
N LEU A 441 -2.84 19.72 8.02
CA LEU A 441 -2.55 19.08 6.73
C LEU A 441 -3.64 18.09 6.35
N ARG A 442 -4.09 17.27 7.31
CA ARG A 442 -5.21 16.33 7.13
C ARG A 442 -6.46 17.06 6.63
N SER A 443 -6.76 18.22 7.21
CA SER A 443 -7.94 19.02 6.86
C SER A 443 -7.80 19.73 5.51
N VAL A 444 -6.60 20.24 5.19
CA VAL A 444 -6.33 20.97 3.93
C VAL A 444 -6.21 20.04 2.73
N LEU A 445 -5.59 18.88 2.91
CA LEU A 445 -5.42 17.86 1.87
C LEU A 445 -6.65 16.94 1.74
N ASP A 446 -7.51 16.89 2.78
CA ASP A 446 -8.59 15.91 2.92
C ASP A 446 -8.11 14.46 2.65
N LEU A 447 -6.95 14.14 3.24
CA LEU A 447 -6.36 12.80 3.22
C LEU A 447 -6.56 12.12 4.57
N SER A 448 -7.04 10.89 4.57
CA SER A 448 -7.20 10.07 5.76
C SER A 448 -5.88 9.44 6.19
N ILE A 449 -5.04 9.07 5.22
CA ILE A 449 -3.79 8.34 5.46
C ILE A 449 -2.66 8.92 4.62
N PHE A 450 -1.70 9.55 5.30
CA PHE A 450 -0.52 10.12 4.69
C PHE A 450 0.65 10.16 5.68
N GLY A 451 1.84 10.43 5.19
CA GLY A 451 3.00 10.70 6.03
C GLY A 451 3.73 11.94 5.55
N PHE A 452 4.55 12.51 6.42
CA PHE A 452 5.37 13.66 6.06
C PHE A 452 6.66 13.64 6.87
N ASP A 453 7.70 14.19 6.26
CA ASP A 453 9.05 14.15 6.79
C ASP A 453 9.42 15.54 7.32
N VAL A 454 9.89 15.59 8.57
CA VAL A 454 10.24 16.82 9.28
C VAL A 454 11.71 16.80 9.67
N VAL A 455 12.39 17.91 9.45
CA VAL A 455 13.72 18.17 10.00
C VAL A 455 13.65 19.37 10.96
N VAL A 456 14.54 19.41 11.96
CA VAL A 456 14.64 20.53 12.90
C VAL A 456 15.86 21.35 12.51
N GLU A 457 15.65 22.61 12.13
CA GLU A 457 16.77 23.47 11.71
C GLU A 457 17.68 23.79 12.90
N ASP A 458 18.98 23.52 12.76
CA ASP A 458 19.94 23.66 13.86
C ASP A 458 20.03 25.09 14.40
N LYS A 459 19.89 26.11 13.55
CA LYS A 459 20.03 27.54 13.91
C LYS A 459 18.80 28.12 14.60
N SER A 460 17.63 28.10 13.96
CA SER A 460 16.37 28.61 14.54
C SER A 460 15.72 27.63 15.51
N GLY A 461 15.77 26.33 15.22
CA GLY A 461 14.93 25.31 15.87
C GLY A 461 13.58 25.11 15.21
N ASP A 462 13.36 25.72 14.04
CA ASP A 462 12.14 25.58 13.27
C ASP A 462 11.97 24.15 12.74
N HIS A 463 10.72 23.70 12.71
CA HIS A 463 10.31 22.41 12.16
C HIS A 463 10.00 22.59 10.68
N VAL A 464 10.83 22.02 9.81
CA VAL A 464 10.69 22.17 8.37
C VAL A 464 10.12 20.88 7.78
N ILE A 465 8.92 20.93 7.20
CA ILE A 465 8.30 19.80 6.50
C ILE A 465 8.91 19.71 5.09
N VAL A 466 9.73 18.68 4.85
CA VAL A 466 10.55 18.56 3.63
C VAL A 466 9.96 17.61 2.57
N ASP A 467 8.97 16.80 2.95
CA ASP A 467 8.28 15.86 2.05
C ASP A 467 6.90 15.47 2.61
N VAL A 468 5.94 15.17 1.72
CA VAL A 468 4.59 14.68 2.07
C VAL A 468 4.21 13.54 1.12
N ASN A 469 3.75 12.42 1.66
CA ASN A 469 3.51 11.18 0.93
C ASN A 469 2.11 10.62 1.23
N TYR A 470 1.31 10.35 0.20
CA TYR A 470 0.06 9.60 0.36
C TYR A 470 0.36 8.16 0.78
N LEU A 471 -0.48 7.55 1.64
CA LEU A 471 -0.46 6.13 2.02
C LEU A 471 0.96 5.50 2.08
N PRO A 472 1.84 5.98 2.97
CA PRO A 472 3.17 5.39 3.16
C PRO A 472 3.06 3.98 3.76
N SER A 473 4.17 3.23 3.84
CA SER A 473 4.13 1.89 4.45
C SER A 473 4.04 1.90 5.97
N PHE A 474 4.39 2.99 6.67
CA PHE A 474 4.40 3.08 8.15
C PHE A 474 4.99 1.85 8.86
N LYS A 475 5.99 1.20 8.24
CA LYS A 475 6.64 -0.03 8.72
C LYS A 475 7.51 0.18 9.96
N GLU A 476 7.86 1.43 10.25
CA GLU A 476 8.60 1.83 11.43
C GLU A 476 7.71 1.91 12.69
N VAL A 477 6.39 1.78 12.55
CA VAL A 477 5.45 1.69 13.67
C VAL A 477 5.09 0.22 13.90
N PRO A 478 5.15 -0.29 15.14
CA PRO A 478 4.79 -1.68 15.47
C PRO A 478 3.39 -2.07 14.96
N ASP A 479 3.25 -3.29 14.44
CA ASP A 479 2.03 -3.74 13.75
C ASP A 479 0.82 -3.84 14.69
N ASP A 480 1.05 -4.21 15.96
CA ASP A 480 0.03 -4.24 17.03
C ASP A 480 -0.56 -2.86 17.34
N ILE A 481 0.10 -1.78 16.90
CA ILE A 481 -0.35 -0.40 17.04
C ILE A 481 -0.84 0.15 15.70
N ALA A 482 -0.05 -0.04 14.64
CA ALA A 482 -0.29 0.57 13.33
C ALA A 482 -1.49 -0.03 12.61
N ILE A 483 -1.67 -1.35 12.66
CA ILE A 483 -2.74 -2.04 11.93
C ILE A 483 -4.13 -1.72 12.52
N PRO A 484 -4.33 -1.74 13.85
CA PRO A 484 -5.59 -1.25 14.42
C PRO A 484 -5.87 0.22 14.12
N ALA A 485 -4.85 1.09 14.16
CA ALA A 485 -5.01 2.51 13.81
C ALA A 485 -5.36 2.72 12.33
N PHE A 486 -4.75 1.92 11.44
CA PHE A 486 -5.06 1.90 10.00
C PHE A 486 -6.51 1.49 9.76
N TRP A 487 -6.98 0.42 10.40
CA TRP A 487 -8.37 -0.01 10.31
C TRP A 487 -9.35 1.02 10.87
N GLU A 488 -9.03 1.65 11.99
CA GLU A 488 -9.84 2.72 12.58
C GLU A 488 -9.96 3.93 11.64
N ALA A 489 -8.86 4.33 10.99
CA ALA A 489 -8.88 5.40 10.01
C ALA A 489 -9.82 5.11 8.82
N ILE A 490 -9.77 3.88 8.30
CA ILE A 490 -10.64 3.42 7.21
C ILE A 490 -12.11 3.45 7.65
N LYS A 491 -12.41 2.87 8.81
CA LYS A 491 -13.77 2.82 9.36
C LYS A 491 -14.34 4.23 9.58
N ASN A 492 -13.56 5.12 10.19
CA ASN A 492 -13.99 6.49 10.46
C ASN A 492 -14.26 7.28 9.16
N LYS A 493 -13.45 7.10 8.12
CA LYS A 493 -13.71 7.73 6.81
C LYS A 493 -15.02 7.24 6.20
N TYR A 494 -15.31 5.93 6.27
CA TYR A 494 -16.58 5.38 5.80
C TYR A 494 -17.78 5.90 6.60
N GLU A 495 -17.71 5.89 7.93
CA GLU A 495 -18.80 6.37 8.79
C GLU A 495 -19.08 7.86 8.58
N ASN A 496 -18.03 8.68 8.41
CA ASN A 496 -18.17 10.10 8.10
C ASN A 496 -18.79 10.33 6.72
N PHE A 497 -18.38 9.53 5.73
CA PHE A 497 -19.01 9.56 4.40
C PHE A 497 -20.51 9.22 4.49
N LYS A 498 -20.89 8.15 5.21
CA LYS A 498 -22.30 7.79 5.41
C LYS A 498 -23.11 8.84 6.16
N LYS A 499 -22.51 9.58 7.10
CA LYS A 499 -23.16 10.71 7.80
C LYS A 499 -23.33 11.94 6.90
N ALA A 500 -22.43 12.13 5.93
CA ALA A 500 -22.46 13.26 5.01
C ALA A 500 -23.38 13.01 3.80
N SER A 501 -23.63 11.75 3.45
CA SER A 501 -24.59 11.37 2.41
C SER A 501 -26.03 11.58 2.91
N PRO A 502 -26.87 12.33 2.18
CA PRO A 502 -28.23 12.70 2.61
C PRO A 502 -29.24 11.55 2.65
#